data_AF-A0A225V8J5-F1
#
_entry.id   AF-A0A225V8J5-F1
#
_cell.length_a   1.000
_cell.length_b   1.000
_cell.length_c   1.000
_cell.angle_alpha   90.00
_cell.angle_beta   90.00
_cell.angle_gamma   90.00
#
_symmetry.space_group_name_H-M   'P 1'
#
loop_
_entity.id
_entity.type
_entity.pdbx_description
1 polymer ?
#
loop_
_entity_poly.entity_id
_entity_poly.type
_entity_poly.pdbx_seq_one_letter_code
_entity_poly.pdbx_strand_id
1 'polypeptide(L)'
;MTYLAPLEVNRSTDEDRTLRRVRDAKMKMLANIFLAAGLRCEMLERNKMQEMLWRKLIVNAAINPLASLLDAPNKSVADSNGSRHCVNMVVQEALAVAKCEKIPLSCTQEVRNVLQSVEDYN
;
A
#
# COMPACT_ATOMS: atom_id res chain seq x y z
N MET A 1 -42.87 -11.55 9.01
CA MET A 1 -41.42 -11.28 8.94
C MET A 1 -41.25 -9.84 8.48
N THR A 2 -41.27 -8.90 9.42
CA THR A 2 -41.24 -7.46 9.13
C THR A 2 -39.79 -7.04 8.92
N TYR A 3 -39.45 -6.62 7.71
CA TYR A 3 -38.15 -6.05 7.38
C TYR A 3 -38.10 -4.64 7.99
N LEU A 4 -37.44 -4.48 9.14
CA LEU A 4 -37.07 -3.16 9.65
C LEU A 4 -35.94 -2.64 8.76
N ALA A 5 -36.22 -1.62 7.95
CA ALA A 5 -35.20 -0.84 7.27
C ALA A 5 -34.19 -0.30 8.30
N PRO A 6 -32.87 -0.26 7.99
CA PRO A 6 -31.94 0.45 8.84
C PRO A 6 -32.35 1.91 8.86
N LEU A 7 -32.58 2.49 10.06
CA LEU A 7 -32.66 3.93 10.22
C LEU A 7 -31.37 4.52 9.62
N GLU A 8 -31.49 5.23 8.50
CA GLU A 8 -30.46 6.15 8.06
C GLU A 8 -30.35 7.25 9.13
N VAL A 9 -29.39 7.08 10.05
CA VAL A 9 -28.96 8.14 10.94
C VAL A 9 -28.35 9.21 10.06
N ASN A 10 -29.15 10.20 9.73
CA ASN A 10 -28.75 11.42 9.04
C ASN A 10 -27.86 12.23 10.00
N ARG A 11 -26.60 11.80 10.19
CA ARG A 11 -25.60 12.56 10.94
C ARG A 11 -25.47 13.90 10.23
N SER A 12 -25.70 14.98 10.96
CA SER A 12 -25.61 16.34 10.43
C SER A 12 -24.26 16.50 9.73
N THR A 13 -24.28 17.02 8.50
CA THR A 13 -23.08 17.22 7.68
C THR A 13 -22.04 18.12 8.34
N ASP A 14 -22.45 18.88 9.35
CA ASP A 14 -21.61 19.79 10.13
C ASP A 14 -20.79 19.07 11.22
N GLU A 15 -21.33 18.02 11.83
CA GLU A 15 -20.59 17.17 12.78
C GLU A 15 -19.48 16.38 12.07
N ASP A 16 -19.76 15.79 10.89
CA ASP A 16 -18.72 15.08 10.12
C ASP A 16 -17.62 16.02 9.62
N ARG A 17 -17.96 17.24 9.20
CA ARG A 17 -16.97 18.28 8.86
C ARG A 17 -16.11 18.66 10.05
N THR A 18 -16.71 18.84 11.22
CA THR A 18 -15.98 19.20 12.44
C THR A 18 -15.03 18.07 12.85
N LEU A 19 -15.48 16.82 12.84
CA LEU A 19 -14.65 15.65 13.14
C LEU A 19 -13.46 15.52 12.18
N ARG A 20 -13.68 15.73 10.87
CA ARG A 20 -12.59 15.74 9.88
C ARG A 20 -11.56 16.83 10.16
N ARG A 21 -11.99 18.06 10.46
CA ARG A 21 -11.10 19.17 10.81
C ARG A 21 -10.25 18.87 12.04
N VAL A 22 -10.85 18.30 13.09
CA VAL A 22 -10.12 17.91 14.30
C VAL A 22 -9.07 16.83 13.98
N ARG A 23 -9.43 15.82 13.17
CA ARG A 23 -8.49 14.77 12.76
C ARG A 23 -7.32 15.34 11.96
N ASP A 24 -7.59 16.21 11.00
CA ASP A 24 -6.55 16.79 10.12
C ASP A 24 -5.61 17.70 10.92
N ALA A 25 -6.14 18.44 11.91
CA ALA A 25 -5.34 19.23 12.84
C ALA A 25 -4.40 18.35 13.68
N LYS A 26 -4.90 17.22 14.21
CA LYS A 26 -4.08 16.24 14.96
C LYS A 26 -2.98 15.64 14.08
N MET A 27 -3.31 15.25 12.85
CA MET A 27 -2.33 14.71 11.90
C MET A 27 -1.24 15.74 11.56
N LYS A 28 -1.63 16.99 11.35
CA LYS A 28 -0.69 18.09 11.09
C LYS A 28 0.23 18.34 12.28
N MET A 29 -0.30 18.29 13.50
CA MET A 29 0.50 18.40 14.71
C MET A 29 1.54 17.26 14.81
N LEU A 30 1.13 16.03 14.56
CA LEU A 30 2.03 14.87 14.56
C LEU A 30 3.13 15.00 13.50
N ALA A 31 2.78 15.40 12.28
CA ALA A 31 3.75 15.62 11.21
C ALA A 31 4.80 16.68 11.60
N ASN A 32 4.37 17.78 12.24
CA ASN A 32 5.28 18.80 12.73
C ASN A 32 6.23 18.27 13.82
N ILE A 33 5.76 17.41 14.72
CA ILE A 33 6.61 16.78 15.75
C ILE A 33 7.70 15.91 15.08
N PHE A 34 7.33 15.10 14.09
CA PHE A 34 8.29 14.29 13.35
C PHE A 34 9.31 15.15 12.60
N LEU A 35 8.87 16.19 11.92
CA LEU A 35 9.77 17.13 11.22
C LEU A 35 10.72 17.84 12.19
N ALA A 36 10.22 18.30 13.35
CA ALA A 36 11.04 18.92 14.39
C ALA A 36 12.07 17.96 15.00
N ALA A 37 11.75 16.66 15.04
CA ALA A 37 12.68 15.60 15.45
C ALA A 37 13.68 15.19 14.36
N GLY A 38 13.66 15.82 13.18
CA GLY A 38 14.52 15.48 12.04
C GLY A 38 14.05 14.25 11.24
N LEU A 39 12.85 13.74 11.51
CA LEU A 39 12.25 12.66 10.73
C LEU A 39 11.54 13.24 9.51
N ARG A 40 11.85 12.71 8.33
CA ARG A 40 11.12 13.05 7.10
C ARG A 40 9.67 12.60 7.24
N CYS A 41 8.74 13.53 7.12
CA CYS A 41 7.31 13.26 7.21
C CYS A 41 6.56 14.07 6.15
N GLU A 42 5.66 13.41 5.42
CA GLU A 42 4.75 14.02 4.46
C GLU A 42 3.33 13.58 4.82
N MET A 43 2.39 14.54 4.86
CA MET A 43 0.97 14.22 4.91
C MET A 43 0.48 13.95 3.49
N LEU A 44 -0.09 12.77 3.28
CA LEU A 44 -0.61 12.35 1.98
C LEU A 44 -2.13 12.34 1.98
N GLU A 45 -2.71 12.71 0.84
CA GLU A 45 -4.11 12.44 0.54
C GLU A 45 -4.38 10.93 0.57
N ARG A 46 -5.62 10.55 0.91
CA ARG A 46 -6.02 9.14 1.07
C ARG A 46 -5.64 8.27 -0.13
N ASN A 47 -5.91 8.74 -1.35
CA ASN A 47 -5.65 7.97 -2.56
C ASN A 47 -4.15 7.73 -2.78
N LYS A 48 -3.32 8.77 -2.58
CA LYS A 48 -1.86 8.68 -2.68
C LYS A 48 -1.27 7.78 -1.58
N MET A 49 -1.84 7.83 -0.37
CA MET A 49 -1.47 6.92 0.72
C MET A 49 -1.83 5.46 0.38
N GLN A 50 -3.02 5.19 -0.15
CA GLN A 50 -3.43 3.85 -0.56
C GLN A 50 -2.52 3.31 -1.68
N GLU A 51 -2.24 4.12 -2.70
CA GLU A 51 -1.32 3.75 -3.77
C GLU A 51 0.05 3.36 -3.22
N MET A 52 0.64 4.20 -2.36
CA MET A 52 1.94 3.95 -1.74
C MET A 52 1.96 2.65 -0.93
N LEU A 53 0.91 2.41 -0.12
CA LEU A 53 0.80 1.20 0.70
C LEU A 53 0.70 -0.06 -0.17
N TRP A 54 -0.13 -0.02 -1.22
CA TRP A 54 -0.32 -1.16 -2.12
C TRP A 54 0.93 -1.48 -2.94
N ARG A 55 1.67 -0.46 -3.40
CA ARG A 55 2.98 -0.68 -4.05
C ARG A 55 3.94 -1.44 -3.15
N LYS A 56 4.04 -1.07 -1.88
CA LYS A 56 4.90 -1.76 -0.90
C LYS A 56 4.40 -3.17 -0.60
N LEU A 57 3.08 -3.34 -0.48
CA LEU A 57 2.45 -4.63 -0.22
C LEU A 57 2.75 -5.63 -1.33
N ILE A 58 2.60 -5.24 -2.60
CA ILE A 58 2.84 -6.13 -3.76
C ILE A 58 4.30 -6.61 -3.76
N VAL A 59 5.27 -5.71 -3.54
CA VAL A 59 6.69 -6.07 -3.45
C VAL A 59 6.95 -7.05 -2.31
N ASN A 60 6.49 -6.72 -1.10
CA ASN A 60 6.75 -7.54 0.07
C ASN A 60 6.06 -8.91 0.00
N ALA A 61 4.86 -8.98 -0.60
CA ALA A 61 4.14 -10.23 -0.82
C ALA A 61 4.89 -11.14 -1.78
N ALA A 62 5.52 -10.59 -2.82
CA ALA A 62 6.28 -11.38 -3.78
C ALA A 62 7.66 -11.81 -3.26
N ILE A 63 8.32 -10.99 -2.45
CA ILE A 63 9.70 -11.24 -1.99
C ILE A 63 9.77 -11.99 -0.66
N ASN A 64 9.07 -11.53 0.38
CA ASN A 64 9.30 -12.04 1.75
C ASN A 64 8.96 -13.53 1.92
N PRO A 65 7.85 -14.06 1.37
CA PRO A 65 7.56 -15.48 1.46
C PRO A 65 8.60 -16.34 0.74
N LEU A 66 9.03 -15.93 -0.46
CA LEU A 66 10.02 -16.68 -1.23
C LEU A 66 11.41 -16.61 -0.60
N ALA A 67 11.84 -15.44 -0.09
CA ALA A 67 13.07 -15.31 0.69
C ALA A 67 13.10 -16.29 1.86
N SER A 68 11.98 -16.40 2.58
CA SER A 68 11.85 -17.28 3.74
C SER A 68 11.86 -18.76 3.35
N LEU A 69 11.17 -19.12 2.26
CA LEU A 69 11.10 -20.52 1.79
C LEU A 69 12.41 -21.01 1.19
N LEU A 70 13.15 -20.11 0.54
CA LEU A 70 14.41 -20.43 -0.15
C LEU A 70 15.64 -20.24 0.75
N ASP A 71 15.46 -19.77 1.98
CA ASP A 71 16.54 -19.33 2.87
C ASP A 71 17.54 -18.40 2.15
N ALA A 72 16.99 -17.43 1.42
CA ALA A 72 17.74 -16.58 0.51
C ALA A 72 17.62 -15.10 0.90
N PRO A 73 18.70 -14.32 0.80
CA PRO A 73 18.61 -12.86 0.86
C PRO A 73 17.59 -12.31 -0.15
N ASN A 74 16.85 -11.25 0.21
CA ASN A 74 15.87 -10.62 -0.70
C ASN A 74 16.44 -10.31 -2.09
N LYS A 75 17.71 -9.89 -2.14
CA LYS A 75 18.42 -9.56 -3.38
C LYS A 75 18.61 -10.74 -4.33
N SER A 76 18.54 -11.98 -3.84
CA SER A 76 18.76 -13.19 -4.64
C SER A 76 17.47 -13.97 -4.92
N VAL A 77 16.32 -13.50 -4.42
CA VAL A 77 15.03 -14.20 -4.54
C VAL A 77 14.61 -14.41 -6.00
N ALA A 78 15.05 -13.57 -6.94
CA ALA A 78 14.69 -13.68 -8.35
C ALA A 78 15.85 -14.16 -9.25
N ASP A 79 16.94 -14.68 -8.67
CA ASP A 79 18.15 -15.06 -9.42
C ASP A 79 17.92 -16.27 -10.32
N SER A 80 17.15 -17.26 -9.84
CA SER A 80 16.79 -18.43 -10.64
C SER A 80 15.55 -18.16 -11.50
N ASN A 81 15.46 -18.81 -12.66
CA ASN A 81 14.28 -18.73 -13.52
C ASN A 81 13.00 -19.20 -12.80
N GLY A 82 13.10 -20.24 -11.96
CA GLY A 82 11.98 -20.77 -11.20
C GLY A 82 11.48 -19.79 -10.14
N SER A 83 12.38 -19.25 -9.33
CA SER A 83 12.01 -18.29 -8.29
C SER A 83 11.51 -16.97 -8.86
N ARG A 84 12.08 -16.49 -9.99
CA ARG A 84 11.56 -15.35 -10.75
C ARG A 84 10.16 -15.60 -11.30
N HIS A 85 9.87 -16.82 -11.75
CA HIS A 85 8.53 -17.18 -12.18
C HIS A 85 7.53 -17.10 -11.01
N CYS A 86 7.89 -17.61 -9.83
CA CYS A 86 7.07 -17.50 -8.63
C CYS A 86 6.82 -16.05 -8.21
N VAL A 87 7.85 -15.20 -8.19
CA VAL A 87 7.71 -13.74 -7.93
C VAL A 87 6.67 -13.14 -8.88
N ASN A 88 6.78 -13.43 -10.18
CA ASN A 88 5.85 -12.92 -11.18
C ASN A 88 4.42 -13.39 -10.93
N MET A 89 4.20 -14.66 -10.60
CA MET A 89 2.86 -15.18 -10.27
C MET A 89 2.22 -14.40 -9.11
N VAL A 90 2.96 -14.22 -8.01
CA VAL A 90 2.46 -13.49 -6.84
C VAL A 90 2.17 -12.03 -7.15
N VAL A 91 3.04 -11.37 -7.92
CA VAL A 91 2.79 -9.99 -8.37
C VAL A 91 1.52 -9.88 -9.20
N GLN A 92 1.29 -10.81 -10.14
CA GLN A 92 0.08 -10.81 -10.97
C GLN A 92 -1.20 -11.01 -10.14
N GLU A 93 -1.17 -11.93 -9.18
CA GLU A 93 -2.30 -12.15 -8.26
C GLU A 93 -2.58 -10.90 -7.42
N ALA A 94 -1.54 -10.29 -6.82
CA ALA A 94 -1.69 -9.10 -6.00
C ALA A 94 -2.21 -7.90 -6.81
N LEU A 95 -1.78 -7.75 -8.07
CA LEU A 95 -2.31 -6.74 -9.01
C LEU A 95 -3.78 -7.00 -9.36
N ALA A 96 -4.17 -8.26 -9.58
CA ALA A 96 -5.56 -8.62 -9.83
C ALA A 96 -6.46 -8.27 -8.63
N VAL A 97 -6.00 -8.55 -7.40
CA VAL A 97 -6.71 -8.15 -6.18
C VAL A 97 -6.81 -6.63 -6.07
N ALA A 98 -5.70 -5.90 -6.26
CA ALA A 98 -5.71 -4.44 -6.19
C ALA A 98 -6.68 -3.80 -7.20
N LYS A 99 -6.79 -4.38 -8.40
CA LYS A 99 -7.76 -3.96 -9.42
C LYS A 99 -9.20 -4.18 -8.95
N CYS A 100 -9.51 -5.35 -8.37
CA CYS A 100 -10.83 -5.65 -7.82
C CYS A 100 -11.20 -4.71 -6.66
N GLU A 101 -10.23 -4.36 -5.83
CA GLU A 101 -10.37 -3.40 -4.71
C GLU A 101 -10.41 -1.92 -5.17
N LYS A 102 -10.34 -1.66 -6.48
CA LYS A 102 -10.36 -0.32 -7.09
C LYS A 102 -9.27 0.60 -6.54
N ILE A 103 -8.10 0.04 -6.22
CA ILE A 103 -6.96 0.82 -5.76
C ILE A 103 -6.42 1.65 -6.94
N PRO A 104 -6.16 2.95 -6.74
CA PRO A 104 -5.63 3.82 -7.79
C PRO A 104 -4.12 3.56 -7.95
N LEU A 105 -3.74 2.36 -8.37
CA LEU A 105 -2.39 2.07 -8.78
C LEU A 105 -2.16 2.71 -10.15
N SER A 106 -1.45 3.84 -10.18
CA SER A 106 -0.76 4.27 -11.39
C SER A 106 0.33 3.24 -11.66
N CYS A 107 0.06 2.16 -12.40
CA CYS A 107 1.17 1.30 -12.76
C CYS A 107 0.97 0.47 -14.02
N THR A 108 1.94 0.61 -14.91
CA THR A 108 2.46 -0.50 -15.71
C THR A 108 3.99 -0.62 -15.66
N GLN A 109 4.72 0.39 -15.16
CA GLN A 109 6.19 0.40 -15.19
C GLN A 109 6.85 0.17 -13.82
N GLU A 110 6.45 0.81 -12.71
CA GLU A 110 7.19 0.62 -11.44
C GLU A 110 7.03 -0.77 -10.79
N VAL A 111 5.87 -1.43 -10.94
CA VAL A 111 5.69 -2.83 -10.50
C VAL A 111 6.47 -3.79 -11.41
N ARG A 112 6.62 -3.43 -12.68
CA ARG A 112 7.50 -4.15 -13.62
C ARG A 112 8.97 -3.96 -13.23
N ASN A 113 9.33 -2.79 -12.71
CA ASN A 113 10.67 -2.50 -12.20
C ASN A 113 10.99 -3.20 -10.87
N VAL A 114 10.03 -3.83 -10.18
CA VAL A 114 10.36 -4.78 -9.08
C VAL A 114 11.22 -5.93 -9.60
N LEU A 115 11.04 -6.29 -10.88
CA LEU A 115 11.89 -7.24 -11.60
C LEU A 115 13.26 -6.65 -11.96
N GLN A 116 13.39 -5.33 -12.12
CA GLN A 116 14.66 -4.63 -12.41
C GLN A 116 15.42 -4.20 -11.14
N SER A 117 14.75 -4.01 -10.00
CA SER A 117 15.39 -3.66 -8.73
C SER A 117 16.21 -4.80 -8.10
N VAL A 118 16.24 -5.97 -8.76
CA VAL A 118 17.17 -7.06 -8.51
C VAL A 118 18.47 -6.90 -9.34
N GLU A 119 18.43 -6.13 -10.44
CA GLU A 119 19.57 -5.84 -11.31
C GLU A 119 20.37 -4.60 -10.85
N ASP A 120 19.74 -3.60 -10.24
CA ASP A 120 20.34 -2.29 -9.90
C ASP A 120 21.24 -2.25 -8.63
N TYR A 121 21.71 -3.41 -8.16
CA TYR A 121 22.71 -3.53 -7.06
C TYR A 121 24.05 -4.13 -7.51
N ASN A 122 24.36 -4.07 -8.81
CA ASN A 122 25.71 -4.36 -9.36
C ASN A 122 26.48 -3.08 -9.67
#